data_AF-A0A8H6INF3-F1
#
_entry.id   AF-A0A8H6INF3-F1
#
_cell.length_a   1.000
_cell.length_b   1.000
_cell.length_c   1.000
_cell.angle_alpha   90.00
_cell.angle_beta   90.00
_cell.angle_gamma   90.00
#
_symmetry.space_group_name_H-M   'P 1'
#
loop_
_entity.id
_entity.type
_entity.pdbx_description
1 polymer ?
#
loop_
_entity_poly.entity_id
_entity_poly.type
_entity_poly.pdbx_seq_one_letter_code
_entity_poly.pdbx_strand_id
1 'polypeptide(L)' 'MRAEEKAKGETWEPLFFKSIPGPEHEVFHRLAKGVNWELHDKQTKGVWKVDDDKRDSVQRPFRGEQTPLG' A
#
# COMPACT_ATOMS: atom_id res chain seq x y z
N MET A 1 -9.23 -3.78 18.54
CA MET A 1 -8.17 -3.49 17.55
C MET A 1 -8.44 -2.18 16.80
N ARG A 2 -9.23 -2.11 15.71
CA ARG A 2 -9.42 -0.83 14.97
C ARG A 2 -10.29 0.23 15.65
N ALA A 3 -11.26 -0.17 16.45
CA ALA A 3 -12.09 0.76 17.22
C ALA A 3 -11.29 1.44 18.35
N GLU A 4 -10.29 0.74 18.90
CA GLU A 4 -9.42 1.26 19.96
C GLU A 4 -8.36 2.21 19.40
N GLU A 5 -7.77 1.90 18.24
CA GLU A 5 -6.88 2.80 17.50
C GLU A 5 -7.58 4.13 17.21
N LYS A 6 -8.83 4.08 16.71
CA LYS A 6 -9.65 5.28 16.50
C LYS A 6 -9.93 6.05 17.80
N ALA A 7 -10.16 5.35 18.91
CA ALA A 7 -10.39 5.99 20.21
C ALA A 7 -9.12 6.67 20.77
N LYS A 8 -7.94 6.19 20.39
CA LYS A 8 -6.63 6.76 20.74
C LYS A 8 -6.14 7.82 19.75
N GLY A 9 -6.86 8.06 18.66
CA GLY A 9 -6.45 8.96 17.58
C GLY A 9 -5.33 8.40 16.70
N GLU A 10 -5.01 7.11 16.84
CA GLU A 10 -4.02 6.44 16.02
C GLU A 10 -4.66 6.07 14.68
N THR A 11 -4.06 6.56 13.58
CA THR A 11 -4.51 6.23 12.24
C THR A 11 -3.74 5.00 11.77
N TRP A 12 -4.48 3.93 11.47
CA TRP A 12 -3.89 2.73 10.88
C TRP A 12 -3.41 3.03 9.46
N GLU A 13 -2.13 2.83 9.22
CA GLU A 13 -1.50 2.97 7.90
C GLU A 13 -0.91 1.64 7.41
N PRO A 14 -1.02 1.33 6.11
CA PRO A 14 -0.43 0.15 5.53
C PRO A 14 1.10 0.19 5.55
N LEU A 15 1.70 -0.96 5.90
CA LEU A 15 3.14 -1.07 6.13
C LEU A 15 3.97 -1.01 4.85
N PHE A 16 3.52 -1.58 3.74
CA PHE A 16 4.30 -1.66 2.48
C PHE A 16 3.64 -0.99 1.30
N PHE A 17 2.47 -0.40 1.50
CA PHE A 17 1.71 0.19 0.42
C PHE A 17 1.41 1.63 0.75
N LYS A 18 1.50 2.49 -0.26
CA LYS A 18 1.04 3.86 -0.20
C LYS A 18 -0.04 4.08 -1.25
N SER A 19 -1.09 4.79 -0.86
CA SER A 19 -2.06 5.32 -1.81
C SER A 19 -1.43 6.52 -2.49
N ILE A 20 -1.29 6.47 -3.81
CA ILE A 20 -0.82 7.62 -4.58
C ILE A 20 -2.01 8.54 -4.85
N PRO A 21 -1.90 9.87 -4.69
CA PRO A 21 -2.96 10.78 -5.07
C PRO A 21 -3.03 10.97 -6.60
N GLY A 22 -4.27 11.03 -7.10
CA GLY A 22 -4.74 11.11 -8.49
C GLY A 22 -3.75 11.46 -9.62
N PRO A 23 -3.13 12.65 -9.63
CA PRO A 23 -2.30 13.09 -10.77
C PRO A 23 -1.01 12.28 -10.99
N GLU A 24 -0.53 11.55 -9.98
CA GLU A 24 0.70 10.75 -10.07
C GLU A 24 0.49 9.34 -10.64
N HIS A 25 -0.73 9.00 -11.08
CA HIS A 25 -1.08 7.69 -11.64
C HIS A 25 -0.65 7.50 -13.11
N GLU A 26 0.42 8.15 -13.58
CA GLU A 26 0.84 8.15 -14.98
C GLU A 26 1.01 6.72 -15.55
N VAL A 27 1.60 5.82 -14.76
CA VAL A 27 1.81 4.41 -15.17
C VAL A 27 0.47 3.69 -15.32
N PHE A 28 -0.46 3.90 -14.39
CA PHE A 28 -1.80 3.32 -14.45
C PHE A 28 -2.58 3.87 -15.64
N HIS A 29 -2.60 5.18 -15.84
CA HIS A 29 -3.28 5.81 -16.98
C HIS A 29 -2.68 5.36 -18.32
N ARG A 30 -1.36 5.16 -18.39
CA ARG A 30 -0.69 4.63 -19.58
C ARG A 30 -1.10 3.19 -19.88
N LEU A 31 -1.24 2.33 -18.87
CA LEU A 31 -1.63 0.93 -19.05
C LEU A 31 -3.14 0.78 -19.29
N ALA A 32 -3.96 1.61 -18.65
CA ALA A 32 -5.40 1.67 -18.88
C ALA A 32 -5.75 2.35 -20.21
N LYS A 33 -4.79 2.93 -20.93
CA LYS A 33 -5.01 3.57 -22.22
C LYS A 33 -5.51 2.52 -23.23
N GLY A 34 -6.80 2.56 -23.53
CA GLY A 34 -7.48 1.62 -24.43
C GLY A 34 -8.46 0.68 -23.71
N VAL A 35 -8.46 0.68 -22.39
CA VAL A 35 -9.50 0.05 -21.57
C VAL A 35 -10.44 1.17 -21.12
N ASN A 36 -11.74 1.03 -21.36
CA ASN A 36 -12.73 2.05 -21.00
C ASN A 36 -13.05 1.99 -19.49
N TRP A 37 -12.01 2.06 -18.66
CA TRP A 37 -12.08 1.98 -17.21
C TRP A 37 -11.75 3.34 -16.62
N GLU A 38 -12.77 3.95 -16.02
CA GLU A 38 -12.62 5.18 -15.26
C GLU A 38 -12.13 4.87 -13.85
N LEU A 39 -11.05 5.53 -13.44
CA LEU A 39 -10.56 5.46 -12.08
C LEU A 39 -11.37 6.43 -11.22
N HIS A 40 -12.24 5.91 -10.36
CA HIS A 40 -12.94 6.72 -9.35
C HIS A 40 -12.07 6.85 -8.08
N ASP A 41 -10.95 7.56 -8.19
CA ASP A 41 -9.99 7.83 -7.11
C ASP A 41 -10.57 8.57 -5.90
N LYS A 42 -11.69 9.29 -6.07
CA LYS A 42 -12.43 9.95 -4.99
C LYS A 42 -13.32 8.99 -4.18
N GLN A 43 -13.68 7.85 -4.76
CA GLN A 43 -14.59 6.87 -4.16
C GLN A 43 -13.87 5.60 -3.72
N THR A 44 -12.85 5.21 -4.47
CA THR A 44 -11.91 4.15 -4.13
C THR A 44 -10.67 4.81 -3.54
N LYS A 45 -9.91 4.16 -2.65
CA LYS A 45 -8.70 4.75 -2.02
C LYS A 45 -7.52 4.96 -3.01
N GLY A 46 -7.81 5.22 -4.29
CA GLY A 46 -6.87 5.42 -5.38
C GLY A 46 -6.13 4.14 -5.77
N VAL A 47 -5.01 4.34 -6.47
CA VAL A 47 -4.08 3.25 -6.81
C VAL A 47 -3.11 3.03 -5.65
N TRP A 48 -3.01 1.78 -5.22
CA TRP A 48 -2.00 1.34 -4.26
C TRP A 48 -0.71 1.03 -4.99
N LYS A 49 0.39 1.66 -4.57
CA LYS A 49 1.75 1.31 -5.01
C LYS A 49 2.53 0.74 -3.84
N VAL A 50 3.41 -0.20 -4.15
CA VAL A 50 4.43 -0.65 -3.20
C VAL A 50 5.31 0.55 -2.83
N ASP A 51 5.56 0.70 -1.55
CA ASP A 51 6.46 1.70 -1.03
C ASP A 51 7.88 1.14 -1.04
N ASP A 52 8.63 1.47 -2.09
CA ASP A 52 9.97 0.92 -2.34
C ASP A 52 10.94 1.25 -1.18
N ASP A 53 10.81 2.42 -0.55
CA ASP A 53 11.62 2.81 0.62
C ASP A 53 11.34 1.92 1.84
N LYS A 54 10.07 1.57 2.06
CA LYS A 54 9.67 0.65 3.14
C LYS A 54 10.01 -0.80 2.82
N ARG A 55 10.01 -1.18 1.55
CA ARG A 55 10.50 -2.49 1.10
C ARG A 55 12.00 -2.63 1.38
N ASP A 56 12.80 -1.64 1.03
CA ASP A 56 14.25 -1.72 1.09
C ASP A 56 14.78 -1.56 2.52
N SER A 57 14.02 -0.89 3.39
CA SER A 57 14.28 -0.81 4.83
C SER A 57 13.84 -2.05 5.61
N VAL A 58 13.15 -3.01 4.98
CA VAL A 58 12.80 -4.28 5.64
C VAL A 58 14.05 -5.10 5.87
N GLN A 59 14.47 -5.11 7.12
CA GLN A 59 15.35 -6.13 7.65
C GLN A 59 14.56 -7.44 7.72
N ARG A 60 14.96 -8.44 6.93
CA ARG A 60 14.44 -9.80 7.13
C ARG A 60 14.73 -10.20 8.57
N PRO A 61 13.85 -10.93 9.27
CA PRO A 61 14.41 -12.08 9.94
C PRO A 61 14.85 -13.00 8.80
N PHE A 62 16.14 -12.97 8.45
CA PHE A 62 16.77 -14.16 7.88
C PHE A 62 16.72 -15.17 9.02
N ARG A 63 15.55 -15.81 9.21
CA ARG A 63 15.47 -17.00 10.03
C ARG A 63 16.27 -18.03 9.25
N GLY A 64 17.57 -18.12 9.52
CA GLY A 64 18.51 -18.90 8.73
C GLY A 64 17.98 -20.31 8.51
N GLU A 65 18.06 -21.16 9.53
CA GLU A 65 17.48 -22.51 9.51
C GLU A 65 16.18 -22.62 10.35
N GLN A 66 15.70 -21.53 10.94
CA GLN A 66 14.52 -21.61 11.81
C GLN A 66 13.23 -21.56 11.01
N THR A 67 12.38 -22.56 11.23
CA THR A 67 11.05 -22.62 10.62
C THR A 67 10.11 -21.62 11.32
N PRO A 68 8.92 -21.33 10.76
CA PRO A 68 7.95 -20.42 11.37
C PRO A 68 7.50 -20.81 12.79
N LEU A 69 7.79 -22.04 13.23
CA LEU A 69 7.44 -22.58 14.54
C LEU A 69 8.61 -22.58 15.54
N GLY A 70 9.80 -22.15 15.12
CA GLY A 70 11.05 -22.40 15.83
C GLY A 70 11.93 -23.33 15.01
#